data_AF-A0A420EKZ8-F1
#
_entry.id   AF-A0A420EKZ8-F1
#
_cell.length_a   1.000
_cell.length_b   1.000
_cell.length_c   1.000
_cell.angle_alpha   90.00
_cell.angle_beta   90.00
_cell.angle_gamma   90.00
#
_symmetry.space_group_name_H-M   'P 1'
#
loop_
_entity.id
_entity.type
_entity.pdbx_description
1 polymer ?
#
loop_
_entity_poly.entity_id
_entity_poly.type
_entity_poly.pdbx_seq_one_letter_code
_entity_poly.pdbx_strand_id
1 'polypeptide(L)'
;MKSTKGFTLVELVIVIVILGVIVIGVSNFTGYGIQVYTDNTAIERTLAQSRFSIERMTRDIRSAVPNSIRISGGGRCLELIPMSNAGSYIEAPFFPTTANSMHVFSSSVPLVGEFVSIGARSDAELYLSQAGASARFEVLSVANASADVFELEIGSPGAFISESDRNRYYMFERAITYCVLNNGELMLYQNYAWQNASTPSEGALGQGILMSENIINVDVFAARESSLVGAALVVLQPEFEVLGESFRYNHQVQVVNAP
;
A
#
# COMPACT_ATOMS: atom_id res chain seq x y z
N MET A 1 -49.26 -59.09 -40.21
CA MET A 1 -48.11 -59.39 -39.34
C MET A 1 -46.95 -58.48 -39.74
N LYS A 2 -46.51 -57.57 -38.86
CA LYS A 2 -45.36 -56.69 -39.15
C LYS A 2 -44.08 -57.50 -38.94
N SER A 3 -43.26 -57.62 -40.00
CA SER A 3 -41.93 -58.21 -39.92
C SER A 3 -41.04 -57.32 -39.06
N THR A 4 -40.54 -57.86 -37.95
CA THR A 4 -39.47 -57.26 -37.15
C THR A 4 -38.19 -57.35 -37.98
N LYS A 5 -37.72 -56.22 -38.52
CA LYS A 5 -36.43 -56.14 -39.19
C LYS A 5 -35.33 -56.11 -38.14
N GLY A 6 -34.42 -57.10 -38.17
CA GLY A 6 -33.22 -57.12 -37.34
C GLY A 6 -32.11 -56.24 -37.92
N PHE A 7 -31.22 -55.74 -37.06
CA PHE A 7 -30.01 -55.01 -37.43
C PHE A 7 -28.99 -55.94 -38.10
N THR A 8 -28.27 -55.45 -39.10
CA THR A 8 -27.15 -56.19 -39.71
C THR A 8 -25.86 -55.99 -38.91
N LEU A 9 -24.95 -56.97 -38.93
CA LEU A 9 -23.65 -56.86 -38.26
C LEU A 9 -22.85 -55.66 -38.77
N VAL A 10 -22.93 -55.36 -40.07
CA VAL A 10 -22.26 -54.20 -40.69
C VAL A 10 -22.81 -52.89 -40.14
N GLU A 11 -24.12 -52.79 -39.94
CA GLU A 11 -24.77 -51.61 -39.36
C GLU A 11 -24.33 -51.36 -37.91
N LEU A 12 -24.23 -52.41 -37.10
CA LEU A 12 -23.71 -52.31 -35.72
C LEU A 12 -22.24 -51.84 -35.68
N VAL A 13 -21.39 -52.39 -36.55
CA VAL A 13 -19.97 -52.01 -36.62
C VAL A 13 -19.82 -50.54 -37.01
N ILE A 14 -20.56 -50.08 -38.03
CA ILE A 14 -20.53 -48.68 -38.48
C ILE A 14 -20.96 -47.74 -37.34
N VAL A 15 -22.02 -48.09 -36.59
CA VAL A 15 -22.50 -47.28 -35.46
C VAL A 15 -21.45 -47.16 -34.37
N ILE A 16 -20.79 -48.26 -33.99
CA ILE A 16 -19.74 -48.23 -32.94
C ILE A 16 -18.55 -47.37 -33.40
N VAL A 17 -18.14 -47.48 -34.66
CA VAL A 17 -17.04 -46.67 -35.21
C VAL A 17 -17.39 -45.18 -35.22
N ILE A 18 -18.59 -44.82 -35.69
CA ILE A 18 -19.05 -43.42 -35.72
C ILE A 18 -19.13 -42.86 -34.29
N LEU A 19 -19.72 -43.60 -33.36
CA LEU A 19 -19.80 -43.19 -31.95
C LEU A 19 -18.40 -43.00 -31.35
N GLY A 20 -17.45 -43.88 -31.65
CA GLY A 20 -16.06 -43.74 -31.20
C GLY A 20 -15.41 -42.44 -31.66
N VAL A 21 -15.53 -42.10 -32.94
CA VAL A 21 -14.96 -40.85 -33.50
C VAL A 21 -15.62 -39.61 -32.87
N ILE A 22 -16.95 -39.62 -32.70
CA ILE A 22 -17.68 -38.50 -32.10
C ILE A 22 -17.27 -38.31 -30.64
N VAL A 23 -17.19 -39.38 -29.85
CA VAL A 23 -16.83 -39.29 -28.42
C VAL A 23 -15.43 -38.71 -28.25
N ILE A 24 -14.46 -39.10 -29.07
CA ILE A 24 -13.10 -38.54 -29.04
C ILE A 24 -13.12 -37.05 -29.40
N GLY A 25 -13.85 -36.67 -30.45
CA GLY A 25 -14.00 -35.27 -30.86
C GLY A 25 -14.63 -34.39 -29.77
N VAL A 26 -15.73 -34.84 -29.17
CA VAL A 26 -16.42 -34.12 -28.09
C VAL A 26 -15.55 -34.03 -26.84
N SER A 27 -14.83 -35.10 -26.48
CA SER A 27 -13.94 -35.10 -25.31
C SER A 27 -12.82 -34.09 -25.45
N ASN A 28 -12.15 -34.04 -26.61
CA ASN A 28 -11.10 -33.07 -26.88
C ASN A 28 -11.63 -31.63 -26.85
N PHE A 29 -12.75 -31.38 -27.54
CA PHE A 29 -13.38 -30.06 -27.56
C PHE A 29 -13.76 -29.57 -26.16
N THR A 30 -14.34 -30.46 -25.34
CA THR A 30 -14.70 -30.13 -23.95
C THR A 30 -13.46 -29.85 -23.10
N GLY A 31 -12.40 -30.65 -23.25
CA GLY A 31 -11.13 -30.43 -22.57
C GLY A 31 -10.50 -29.07 -22.89
N TYR A 32 -10.46 -28.69 -24.17
CA TYR A 32 -9.98 -27.37 -24.59
C TYR A 32 -10.85 -26.25 -24.03
N GLY A 33 -12.18 -26.41 -24.00
CA GLY A 33 -13.08 -25.42 -23.42
C GLY A 33 -12.84 -25.18 -21.93
N ILE A 34 -12.60 -26.25 -21.16
CA ILE A 34 -12.27 -26.15 -19.73
C ILE A 34 -10.92 -25.45 -19.53
N GLN A 35 -9.90 -25.81 -20.31
CA GLN A 35 -8.57 -25.20 -20.20
C GLN A 35 -8.61 -23.70 -20.48
N VAL A 36 -9.26 -23.28 -21.56
CA VAL A 36 -9.42 -21.85 -21.89
C VAL A 36 -10.13 -21.10 -20.76
N TYR A 37 -11.13 -21.72 -20.14
CA TYR A 37 -11.83 -21.12 -19.00
C TYR A 37 -10.92 -20.96 -17.77
N THR A 38 -10.13 -22.00 -17.42
CA THR A 38 -9.21 -21.91 -16.28
C THR A 38 -8.09 -20.91 -16.52
N ASP A 39 -7.58 -20.84 -17.76
CA ASP A 39 -6.50 -19.93 -18.14
C ASP A 39 -6.96 -18.47 -18.06
N ASN A 40 -8.15 -18.16 -18.61
CA ASN A 40 -8.75 -16.83 -18.49
C ASN A 40 -9.00 -16.46 -17.03
N THR A 41 -9.48 -17.39 -16.20
CA THR A 41 -9.71 -17.14 -14.77
C THR A 41 -8.39 -16.81 -14.04
N ALA A 42 -7.29 -17.48 -14.38
CA ALA A 42 -5.97 -17.20 -13.80
C ALA A 42 -5.47 -15.80 -14.19
N ILE A 43 -5.60 -15.44 -15.48
CA ILE A 43 -5.23 -14.10 -15.99
C ILE A 43 -6.05 -13.01 -15.30
N GLU A 44 -7.38 -13.17 -15.24
CA GLU A 44 -8.27 -12.21 -14.60
C GLU A 44 -7.95 -12.03 -13.11
N ARG A 45 -7.64 -13.11 -12.40
CA ARG A 45 -7.25 -13.06 -10.99
C ARG A 45 -5.95 -12.25 -10.79
N THR A 46 -4.90 -12.54 -11.57
CA THR A 46 -3.62 -11.81 -11.48
C THR A 46 -3.77 -10.34 -11.85
N LEU A 47 -4.57 -10.03 -12.88
CA LEU A 47 -4.87 -8.64 -13.27
C LEU A 47 -5.68 -7.90 -12.20
N ALA A 48 -6.63 -8.57 -11.53
CA ALA A 48 -7.43 -7.95 -10.47
C ALA A 48 -6.59 -7.68 -9.22
N GLN A 49 -5.78 -8.66 -8.79
CA GLN A 49 -4.89 -8.52 -7.62
C GLN A 49 -3.83 -7.43 -7.85
N SER A 50 -3.20 -7.39 -9.04
CA SER A 50 -2.20 -6.36 -9.37
C SER A 50 -2.80 -4.96 -9.41
N ARG A 51 -3.98 -4.76 -10.03
CA ARG A 51 -4.68 -3.47 -10.00
C ARG A 51 -5.04 -3.06 -8.57
N PHE A 52 -5.56 -3.98 -7.77
CA PHE A 52 -5.91 -3.71 -6.39
C PHE A 52 -4.68 -3.26 -5.58
N SER A 53 -3.56 -3.97 -5.69
CA SER A 53 -2.35 -3.63 -4.94
C SER A 53 -1.76 -2.28 -5.37
N ILE A 54 -1.71 -1.99 -6.68
CA ILE A 54 -1.29 -0.69 -7.20
C ILE A 54 -2.20 0.44 -6.71
N GLU A 55 -3.52 0.30 -6.84
CA GLU A 55 -4.47 1.35 -6.43
C GLU A 55 -4.40 1.61 -4.92
N ARG A 56 -4.25 0.57 -4.12
CA ARG A 56 -4.08 0.70 -2.68
C ARG A 56 -2.76 1.37 -2.31
N MET A 57 -1.64 0.93 -2.88
CA MET A 57 -0.35 1.60 -2.65
C MET A 57 -0.39 3.06 -3.09
N THR A 58 -1.00 3.37 -4.24
CA THR A 58 -1.18 4.74 -4.72
C THR A 58 -1.97 5.59 -3.73
N ARG A 59 -3.05 5.05 -3.14
CA ARG A 59 -3.81 5.76 -2.11
C ARG A 59 -2.95 6.06 -0.88
N ASP A 60 -2.24 5.04 -0.38
CA ASP A 60 -1.43 5.17 0.83
C ASP A 60 -0.25 6.15 0.63
N ILE A 61 0.40 6.11 -0.54
CA ILE A 61 1.49 7.04 -0.91
C ILE A 61 0.96 8.47 -1.05
N ARG A 62 -0.21 8.66 -1.67
CA ARG A 62 -0.82 10.00 -1.79
C ARG A 62 -1.16 10.60 -0.43
N SER A 63 -1.55 9.76 0.53
CA SER A 63 -1.79 10.14 1.92
C SER A 63 -0.56 9.98 2.81
N ALA A 64 0.65 9.90 2.28
CA ALA A 64 1.85 9.81 3.12
C ALA A 64 2.19 11.18 3.74
N VAL A 65 2.61 11.18 5.00
CA VAL A 65 3.21 12.38 5.63
C VAL A 65 4.43 12.79 4.78
N PRO A 66 4.58 14.06 4.40
CA PRO A 66 5.72 14.51 3.62
C PRO A 66 7.06 14.10 4.25
N ASN A 67 8.02 13.68 3.42
CA ASN A 67 9.34 13.20 3.85
C ASN A 67 9.33 11.93 4.72
N SER A 68 8.21 11.20 4.82
CA SER A 68 8.16 9.90 5.53
C SER A 68 8.56 8.69 4.68
N ILE A 69 8.74 8.84 3.36
CA ILE A 69 8.95 7.69 2.50
C ILE A 69 10.37 7.19 2.59
N ARG A 70 10.52 5.89 2.89
CA ARG A 70 11.81 5.19 2.92
C ARG A 70 11.74 3.96 2.01
N ILE A 71 12.83 3.70 1.30
CA ILE A 71 12.98 2.50 0.49
C ILE A 71 14.17 1.70 0.99
N SER A 72 13.99 0.38 1.11
CA SER A 72 15.02 -0.53 1.59
C SER A 72 15.05 -1.83 0.80
N GLY A 73 16.01 -2.69 1.13
CA GLY A 73 16.20 -3.98 0.46
C GLY A 73 16.49 -3.85 -1.04
N GLY A 74 17.10 -2.73 -1.48
CA GLY A 74 17.41 -2.49 -2.89
C GLY A 74 16.20 -2.19 -3.77
N GLY A 75 15.13 -1.60 -3.21
CA GLY A 75 13.88 -1.33 -3.95
C GLY A 75 12.77 -2.35 -3.68
N ARG A 76 13.00 -3.27 -2.74
CA ARG A 76 12.06 -4.34 -2.40
C ARG A 76 10.98 -3.92 -1.42
N CYS A 77 11.33 -3.02 -0.51
CA CYS A 77 10.45 -2.56 0.54
C CYS A 77 10.24 -1.05 0.46
N LEU A 78 8.98 -0.64 0.55
CA LEU A 78 8.53 0.74 0.65
C LEU A 78 7.88 0.94 2.01
N GLU A 79 8.49 1.77 2.84
CA GLU A 79 7.93 2.17 4.13
C GLU A 79 7.46 3.61 4.05
N LEU A 80 6.30 3.90 4.64
CA LEU A 80 5.72 5.24 4.69
C LEU A 80 4.85 5.41 5.93
N ILE A 81 4.54 6.65 6.27
CA ILE A 81 3.60 6.98 7.35
C ILE A 81 2.32 7.55 6.73
N PRO A 82 1.18 6.84 6.75
CA PRO A 82 -0.09 7.39 6.31
C PRO A 82 -0.56 8.48 7.29
N MET A 83 -1.02 9.60 6.75
CA MET A 83 -1.67 10.65 7.52
C MET A 83 -3.08 10.22 7.94
N SER A 84 -3.41 10.39 9.21
CA SER A 84 -4.78 10.25 9.74
C SER A 84 -5.57 11.55 9.52
N ASN A 85 -4.92 12.69 9.74
CA ASN A 85 -5.50 14.02 9.65
C ASN A 85 -4.42 15.04 9.24
N ALA A 86 -4.82 16.16 8.67
CA ALA A 86 -3.94 17.29 8.38
C ALA A 86 -4.73 18.60 8.43
N GLY A 87 -4.04 19.71 8.67
CA GLY A 87 -4.69 21.00 8.74
C GLY A 87 -3.70 22.13 8.93
N SER A 88 -4.23 23.28 9.34
CA SER A 88 -3.43 24.46 9.66
C SER A 88 -3.37 24.67 11.17
N TYR A 89 -2.19 25.02 11.70
CA TYR A 89 -2.07 25.45 13.09
C TYR A 89 -2.18 26.97 13.19
N ILE A 90 -2.73 27.43 14.31
CA ILE A 90 -2.86 28.85 14.65
C ILE A 90 -1.67 29.24 15.52
N GLU A 91 -1.39 28.44 16.54
CA GLU A 91 -0.28 28.62 17.46
C GLU A 91 0.31 27.26 17.79
N ALA A 92 1.63 27.16 17.76
CA ALA A 92 2.37 25.96 18.13
C ALA A 92 3.64 26.37 18.88
N PRO A 93 4.10 25.57 19.85
CA PRO A 93 5.31 25.89 20.59
C PRO A 93 6.54 25.60 19.73
N PHE A 94 7.36 26.60 19.46
CA PHE A 94 8.63 26.45 18.74
C PHE A 94 9.81 26.68 19.68
N PHE A 95 10.91 25.94 19.47
CA PHE A 95 12.13 26.13 20.25
C PHE A 95 12.61 27.60 20.15
N PRO A 96 12.98 28.27 21.26
CA PRO A 96 13.34 27.74 22.58
C PRO A 96 12.22 27.67 23.62
N THR A 97 10.95 27.87 23.25
CA THR A 97 9.81 27.77 24.17
C THR A 97 9.66 26.34 24.71
N THR A 98 9.09 26.17 25.90
CA THR A 98 8.81 24.85 26.51
C THR A 98 7.32 24.61 26.78
N ALA A 99 6.45 25.45 26.23
CA ALA A 99 5.00 25.27 26.28
C ALA A 99 4.63 23.99 25.53
N ASN A 100 3.57 23.32 25.96
CA ASN A 100 3.12 22.04 25.42
C ASN A 100 1.68 22.11 24.90
N SER A 101 1.12 23.31 24.73
CA SER A 101 -0.19 23.52 24.14
C SER A 101 -0.05 24.07 22.71
N MET A 102 -0.90 23.59 21.82
CA MET A 102 -0.97 23.97 20.40
C MET A 102 -2.44 24.15 20.00
N HIS A 103 -2.74 25.20 19.24
CA HIS A 103 -4.06 25.43 18.66
C HIS A 103 -4.06 25.06 17.18
N VAL A 104 -5.00 24.19 16.79
CA VAL A 104 -5.14 23.71 15.42
C VAL A 104 -6.52 23.94 14.86
N PHE A 105 -6.57 24.24 13.56
CA PHE A 105 -7.78 24.18 12.76
C PHE A 105 -7.84 22.83 12.03
N SER A 106 -8.89 22.06 12.27
CA SER A 106 -9.07 20.75 11.66
C SER A 106 -10.51 20.50 11.26
N SER A 107 -10.73 19.86 10.10
CA SER A 107 -12.06 19.42 9.67
C SER A 107 -12.56 18.17 10.40
N SER A 108 -11.66 17.44 11.05
CA SER A 108 -11.96 16.22 11.80
C SER A 108 -11.34 16.28 13.17
N VAL A 109 -11.99 15.66 14.16
CA VAL A 109 -11.54 15.65 15.55
C VAL A 109 -10.18 14.93 15.66
N PRO A 110 -9.12 15.62 16.13
CA PRO A 110 -7.84 15.00 16.47
C PRO A 110 -8.00 13.88 17.51
N LEU A 111 -7.21 12.82 17.40
CA LEU A 111 -7.26 11.69 18.33
C LEU A 111 -6.08 11.73 19.32
N VAL A 112 -6.35 11.36 20.57
CA VAL A 112 -5.33 11.18 21.61
C VAL A 112 -4.50 9.93 21.31
N GLY A 113 -3.18 10.01 21.53
CA GLY A 113 -2.22 8.94 21.24
C GLY A 113 -1.69 8.93 19.81
N GLU A 114 -2.21 9.79 18.92
CA GLU A 114 -1.61 10.04 17.61
C GLU A 114 -0.40 10.97 17.73
N PHE A 115 0.47 10.95 16.72
CA PHE A 115 1.57 11.88 16.58
C PHE A 115 1.13 13.07 15.73
N VAL A 116 1.48 14.27 16.15
CA VAL A 116 1.42 15.49 15.35
C VAL A 116 2.83 15.86 14.91
N SER A 117 2.99 16.24 13.64
CA SER A 117 4.26 16.72 13.09
C SER A 117 4.10 18.06 12.36
N ILE A 118 5.11 18.91 12.53
CA ILE A 118 5.25 20.20 11.85
C ILE A 118 6.65 20.28 11.27
N GLY A 119 6.75 20.69 10.01
CA GLY A 119 8.01 21.13 9.41
C GLY A 119 9.09 20.04 9.30
N ALA A 120 8.73 18.75 9.33
CA ALA A 120 9.70 17.66 9.20
C ALA A 120 10.43 17.73 7.85
N ARG A 121 11.77 17.81 7.90
CA ARG A 121 12.63 17.96 6.71
C ARG A 121 13.26 16.66 6.25
N SER A 122 13.24 15.63 7.09
CA SER A 122 13.80 14.30 6.79
C SER A 122 12.95 13.20 7.41
N ASP A 123 13.10 11.98 6.91
CA ASP A 123 12.46 10.81 7.49
C ASP A 123 12.95 10.56 8.92
N ALA A 124 14.23 10.83 9.21
CA ALA A 124 14.80 10.68 10.55
C ALA A 124 14.04 11.48 11.61
N GLU A 125 13.55 12.68 11.28
CA GLU A 125 12.76 13.53 12.17
C GLU A 125 11.35 12.97 12.45
N LEU A 126 10.83 12.11 11.57
CA LEU A 126 9.51 11.48 11.70
C LEU A 126 9.57 10.10 12.36
N TYR A 127 10.63 9.34 12.11
CA TYR A 127 10.76 7.98 12.64
C TYR A 127 11.48 7.94 13.99
N LEU A 128 12.32 8.92 14.31
CA LEU A 128 13.00 8.98 15.61
C LEU A 128 12.25 9.90 16.56
N SER A 129 12.25 9.56 17.85
CA SER A 129 11.91 10.50 18.91
C SER A 129 13.18 11.20 19.35
N GLN A 130 13.16 12.53 19.38
CA GLN A 130 14.26 13.33 19.92
C GLN A 130 13.86 13.89 21.28
N ALA A 131 14.79 13.86 22.23
CA ALA A 131 14.55 14.46 23.54
C ALA A 131 14.60 15.99 23.43
N GLY A 132 13.54 16.66 23.88
CA GLY A 132 13.40 18.10 23.77
C GLY A 132 12.80 18.51 22.44
N ALA A 133 13.51 19.33 21.67
CA ALA A 133 12.95 19.85 20.42
C ALA A 133 12.88 18.75 19.34
N SER A 134 11.70 18.57 18.75
CA SER A 134 11.42 17.49 17.79
C SER A 134 10.51 17.98 16.66
N ALA A 135 10.53 17.32 15.50
CA ALA A 135 9.57 17.62 14.42
C ALA A 135 8.21 16.94 14.65
N ARG A 136 8.12 16.04 15.64
CA ARG A 136 6.89 15.34 16.01
C ARG A 136 6.73 15.22 17.53
N PHE A 137 5.49 15.19 17.99
CA PHE A 137 5.12 14.89 19.36
C PHE A 137 3.87 14.03 19.42
N GLU A 138 3.74 13.22 20.46
CA GLU A 138 2.50 12.52 20.78
C GLU A 138 1.47 13.50 21.35
N VAL A 139 0.21 13.36 20.94
CA VAL A 139 -0.92 14.12 21.46
C VAL A 139 -1.44 13.44 22.73
N LEU A 140 -1.32 14.13 23.86
CA LEU A 140 -1.70 13.64 25.18
C LEU A 140 -3.16 13.96 25.52
N SER A 141 -3.65 15.12 25.10
CA SER A 141 -5.03 15.52 25.32
C SER A 141 -5.54 16.40 24.17
N VAL A 142 -6.86 16.34 23.94
CA VAL A 142 -7.55 17.13 22.92
C VAL A 142 -8.74 17.81 23.58
N ALA A 143 -8.81 19.13 23.47
CA ALA A 143 -9.93 19.94 23.93
C ALA A 143 -10.51 20.76 22.78
N ASN A 144 -11.84 20.94 22.78
CA ASN A 144 -12.49 21.80 21.80
C ASN A 144 -12.44 23.24 22.28
N ALA A 145 -11.68 24.09 21.59
CA ALA A 145 -11.64 25.52 21.86
C ALA A 145 -12.79 26.26 21.14
N SER A 146 -13.19 25.79 19.95
CA SER A 146 -14.33 26.26 19.16
C SER A 146 -14.84 25.14 18.23
N ALA A 147 -15.73 25.43 17.27
CA ALA A 147 -16.31 24.44 16.36
C ALA A 147 -15.25 23.61 15.62
N ASP A 148 -14.33 24.28 14.92
CA ASP A 148 -13.26 23.65 14.12
C ASP A 148 -11.85 23.94 14.68
N VAL A 149 -11.77 24.52 15.89
CA VAL A 149 -10.51 24.83 16.56
C VAL A 149 -10.32 23.95 17.77
N PHE A 150 -9.23 23.20 17.78
CA PHE A 150 -8.86 22.28 18.85
C PHE A 150 -7.61 22.78 19.56
N GLU A 151 -7.58 22.62 20.87
CA GLU A 151 -6.39 22.75 21.69
C GLU A 151 -5.81 21.35 21.92
N LEU A 152 -4.55 21.16 21.53
CA LEU A 152 -3.81 19.92 21.67
C LEU A 152 -2.74 20.10 22.73
N GLU A 153 -2.69 19.18 23.69
CA GLU A 153 -1.55 19.05 24.58
C GLU A 153 -0.58 18.01 24.03
N ILE A 154 0.67 18.39 23.82
CA ILE A 154 1.72 17.55 23.25
C ILE A 154 2.71 17.05 24.32
N GLY A 155 3.40 15.95 24.02
CA GLY A 155 4.44 15.39 24.89
C GLY A 155 5.54 16.38 25.30
N SER A 156 5.86 16.44 26.59
CA SER A 156 6.88 17.35 27.14
C SER A 156 8.30 16.74 27.16
N PRO A 157 9.38 17.52 26.97
CA PRO A 157 9.41 18.96 26.68
C PRO A 157 9.04 19.23 25.22
N GLY A 158 7.95 19.95 24.97
CA GLY A 158 7.29 19.94 23.66
C GLY A 158 7.55 21.21 22.85
N ALA A 159 8.60 21.27 22.05
CA ALA A 159 8.82 22.40 21.16
C ALA A 159 9.22 21.92 19.76
N PHE A 160 8.54 22.42 18.74
CA PHE A 160 8.88 22.09 17.36
C PHE A 160 10.21 22.76 16.96
N ILE A 161 11.07 22.01 16.26
CA ILE A 161 12.37 22.49 15.77
C ILE A 161 12.27 23.39 14.54
N SER A 162 11.17 23.30 13.81
CA SER A 162 10.98 23.99 12.53
C SER A 162 9.53 24.40 12.36
N GLU A 163 9.34 25.62 11.87
CA GLU A 163 8.04 26.09 11.40
C GLU A 163 7.70 25.51 10.03
N SER A 164 6.41 25.46 9.72
CA SER A 164 5.93 25.16 8.38
C SER A 164 5.77 26.46 7.60
N ASP A 165 6.28 26.51 6.36
CA ASP A 165 6.15 27.68 5.47
C ASP A 165 4.70 28.15 5.25
N ARG A 166 3.71 27.28 5.53
CA ARG A 166 2.27 27.56 5.38
C ARG A 166 1.46 27.24 6.64
N ASN A 167 2.08 27.21 7.80
CA ASN A 167 1.45 26.86 9.07
C ASN A 167 0.69 25.52 9.05
N ARG A 168 1.25 24.49 8.39
CA ARG A 168 0.62 23.17 8.28
C ARG A 168 1.12 22.20 9.33
N TYR A 169 0.21 21.33 9.77
CA TYR A 169 0.53 20.16 10.59
C TYR A 169 -0.03 18.88 9.95
N TYR A 170 0.59 17.76 10.28
CA TYR A 170 0.16 16.42 9.88
C TYR A 170 0.00 15.56 11.11
N MET A 171 -1.06 14.77 11.16
CA MET A 171 -1.26 13.75 12.18
C MET A 171 -1.15 12.36 11.59
N PHE A 172 -0.65 11.44 12.39
CA PHE A 172 -0.48 10.05 12.00
C PHE A 172 -0.34 9.16 13.23
N GLU A 173 -0.64 7.88 13.07
CA GLU A 173 -0.59 6.92 14.17
C GLU A 173 0.64 6.01 14.08
N ARG A 174 0.87 5.42 12.90
CA ARG A 174 1.88 4.38 12.70
C ARG A 174 2.39 4.36 11.27
N ALA A 175 3.58 3.81 11.08
CA ALA A 175 4.09 3.50 9.74
C ALA A 175 3.50 2.19 9.21
N ILE A 176 3.47 2.07 7.89
CA ILE A 176 3.18 0.84 7.17
C ILE A 176 4.33 0.53 6.21
N THR A 177 4.55 -0.75 5.94
CA THR A 177 5.58 -1.20 4.99
C THR A 177 4.99 -2.16 3.98
N TYR A 178 5.22 -1.89 2.70
CA TYR A 178 5.00 -2.84 1.60
C TYR A 178 6.33 -3.51 1.26
N CYS A 179 6.40 -4.84 1.24
CA CYS A 179 7.59 -5.57 0.80
C CYS A 179 7.24 -6.67 -0.19
N VAL A 180 8.09 -6.84 -1.20
CA VAL A 180 8.03 -7.99 -2.11
C VAL A 180 8.97 -9.08 -1.61
N LEU A 181 8.41 -10.24 -1.27
CA LEU A 181 9.19 -11.38 -0.80
C LEU A 181 9.84 -12.14 -1.96
N ASN A 182 10.84 -12.96 -1.67
CA ASN A 182 11.56 -13.76 -2.69
C ASN A 182 10.66 -14.76 -3.43
N ASN A 183 9.49 -15.11 -2.87
CA ASN A 183 8.48 -15.97 -3.49
C ASN A 183 7.53 -15.22 -4.43
N GLY A 184 7.74 -13.92 -4.65
CA GLY A 184 6.90 -13.09 -5.53
C GLY A 184 5.60 -12.59 -4.89
N GLU A 185 5.48 -12.69 -3.56
CA GLU A 185 4.35 -12.16 -2.82
C GLU A 185 4.62 -10.71 -2.38
N LEU A 186 3.67 -9.81 -2.66
CA LEU A 186 3.63 -8.49 -2.07
C LEU A 186 2.85 -8.55 -0.76
N MET A 187 3.53 -8.18 0.33
CA MET A 187 2.99 -8.19 1.68
C MET A 187 2.92 -6.76 2.23
N LEU A 188 1.81 -6.46 2.91
CA LEU A 188 1.63 -5.24 3.69
C LEU A 188 1.83 -5.56 5.18
N TYR A 189 2.80 -4.90 5.78
CA TYR A 189 3.11 -4.99 7.20
C TYR A 189 2.61 -3.78 7.96
N GLN A 190 2.00 -4.06 9.10
CA GLN A 190 1.45 -3.09 10.04
C GLN A 190 1.78 -3.55 11.45
N ASN A 191 1.70 -2.66 12.44
CA ASN A 191 1.82 -3.00 13.88
C ASN A 191 3.20 -3.52 14.30
N TYR A 192 4.26 -3.12 13.59
CA TYR A 192 5.64 -3.36 14.00
C TYR A 192 6.20 -2.15 14.76
N ALA A 193 7.33 -2.34 15.44
CA ALA A 193 8.06 -1.23 16.04
C ALA A 193 8.65 -0.35 14.94
N TRP A 194 7.96 0.73 14.59
CA TRP A 194 8.31 1.58 13.45
C TRP A 194 9.27 2.73 13.80
N GLN A 195 9.37 3.10 15.08
CA GLN A 195 10.14 4.26 15.54
C GLN A 195 11.65 3.96 15.59
N ASN A 196 12.27 3.74 14.42
CA ASN A 196 13.65 3.30 14.28
C ASN A 196 14.43 4.16 13.28
N ALA A 197 15.75 4.25 13.50
CA ALA A 197 16.68 4.99 12.64
C ALA A 197 16.79 4.39 11.23
N SER A 198 16.64 3.08 11.11
CA SER A 198 16.66 2.37 9.84
C SER A 198 15.33 1.69 9.58
N THR A 199 15.01 1.51 8.30
CA THR A 199 13.89 0.65 7.88
C THR A 199 14.04 -0.73 8.50
N PRO A 200 12.98 -1.32 9.09
CA PRO A 200 13.06 -2.65 9.66
C PRO A 200 13.47 -3.69 8.62
N SER A 201 14.20 -4.72 9.04
CA SER A 201 14.44 -5.90 8.21
C SER A 201 13.16 -6.73 8.09
N GLU A 202 13.02 -7.51 7.01
CA GLU A 202 11.82 -8.33 6.75
C GLU A 202 11.42 -9.19 7.97
N GLY A 203 12.38 -9.76 8.71
CA GLY A 203 12.12 -10.58 9.89
C GLY A 203 11.59 -9.82 11.12
N ALA A 204 11.73 -8.49 11.17
CA ALA A 204 11.24 -7.65 12.26
C ALA A 204 9.83 -7.10 12.03
N LEU A 205 9.29 -7.23 10.81
CA LEU A 205 8.00 -6.67 10.42
C LEU A 205 6.80 -7.49 10.91
N GLY A 206 7.03 -8.69 11.47
CA GLY A 206 5.97 -9.54 12.03
C GLY A 206 5.10 -10.22 10.97
N GLN A 207 3.79 -10.36 11.23
CA GLN A 207 2.85 -10.95 10.28
C GLN A 207 2.40 -9.91 9.24
N GLY A 208 2.61 -10.22 7.97
CA GLY A 208 2.13 -9.40 6.85
C GLY A 208 0.78 -9.86 6.30
N ILE A 209 0.10 -8.96 5.59
CA ILE A 209 -1.14 -9.21 4.87
C ILE A 209 -0.81 -9.35 3.38
N LEU A 210 -1.23 -10.45 2.77
CA LEU A 210 -1.01 -10.69 1.34
C LEU A 210 -1.83 -9.72 0.48
N MET A 211 -1.15 -9.00 -0.41
CA MET A 211 -1.74 -8.01 -1.30
C MET A 211 -1.84 -8.50 -2.74
N SER A 212 -0.79 -9.14 -3.24
CA SER A 212 -0.75 -9.75 -4.57
C SER A 212 0.35 -10.81 -4.65
N GLU A 213 0.22 -11.72 -5.60
CA GLU A 213 1.15 -12.82 -5.86
C GLU A 213 1.74 -12.69 -7.27
N ASN A 214 2.72 -13.53 -7.60
CA ASN A 214 3.33 -13.66 -8.93
C ASN A 214 4.12 -12.44 -9.42
N ILE A 215 4.77 -11.71 -8.51
CA ILE A 215 5.75 -10.68 -8.87
C ILE A 215 7.11 -11.34 -9.13
N ILE A 216 7.74 -11.02 -10.26
CA ILE A 216 9.00 -11.66 -10.67
C ILE A 216 10.24 -10.79 -10.48
N ASN A 217 10.08 -9.47 -10.35
CA ASN A 217 11.18 -8.55 -10.09
C ASN A 217 11.26 -8.12 -8.63
N VAL A 218 12.45 -7.75 -8.20
CA VAL A 218 12.75 -7.44 -6.80
C VAL A 218 12.83 -5.93 -6.53
N ASP A 219 13.19 -5.16 -7.56
CA ASP A 219 13.38 -3.71 -7.56
C ASP A 219 12.07 -2.99 -7.90
N VAL A 220 11.02 -3.26 -7.12
CA VAL A 220 9.65 -2.82 -7.41
C VAL A 220 9.41 -1.35 -7.07
N PHE A 221 10.17 -0.82 -6.12
CA PHE A 221 10.01 0.54 -5.60
C PHE A 221 11.24 1.38 -5.87
N ALA A 222 11.03 2.60 -6.38
CA ALA A 222 12.04 3.63 -6.44
C ALA A 222 11.47 4.97 -5.97
N ALA A 223 12.25 5.74 -5.23
CA ALA A 223 11.88 7.07 -4.79
C ALA A 223 12.86 8.06 -5.40
N ARG A 224 12.34 9.22 -5.82
CA ARG A 224 13.17 10.38 -6.09
C ARG A 224 13.02 11.34 -4.93
N GLU A 225 14.16 11.77 -4.40
CA GLU A 225 14.25 12.64 -3.24
C GLU A 225 13.34 13.86 -3.36
N SER A 226 12.68 14.18 -2.25
CA SER A 226 11.90 15.39 -2.05
C SER A 226 12.86 16.58 -2.06
N SER A 227 12.83 17.40 -3.10
CA SER A 227 13.50 18.71 -3.04
C SER A 227 12.72 19.62 -2.09
N LEU A 228 13.37 20.59 -1.43
CA LEU A 228 12.69 21.54 -0.51
C LEU A 228 11.46 22.26 -1.13
N VAL A 229 11.29 22.22 -2.45
CA VAL A 229 10.22 22.89 -3.21
C VAL A 229 9.24 21.89 -3.86
N GLY A 230 9.57 20.60 -3.93
CA GLY A 230 8.83 19.61 -4.72
C GLY A 230 8.52 18.35 -3.94
N ALA A 231 7.25 17.92 -3.97
CA ALA A 231 6.83 16.72 -3.26
C ALA A 231 7.53 15.45 -3.77
N ALA A 232 7.82 14.53 -2.85
CA ALA A 232 8.45 13.25 -3.17
C ALA A 232 7.67 12.47 -4.24
N LEU A 233 8.40 11.87 -5.17
CA LEU A 233 7.86 11.04 -6.24
C LEU A 233 8.27 9.58 -6.01
N VAL A 234 7.29 8.70 -5.90
CA VAL A 234 7.49 7.25 -5.83
C VAL A 234 7.12 6.63 -7.16
N VAL A 235 8.01 5.78 -7.68
CA VAL A 235 7.80 4.98 -8.88
C VAL A 235 7.52 3.55 -8.45
N LEU A 236 6.35 3.04 -8.81
CA LEU A 236 5.93 1.66 -8.66
C LEU A 236 6.16 0.93 -9.98
N GLN A 237 6.99 -0.11 -9.97
CA GLN A 237 7.34 -0.88 -11.14
C GLN A 237 7.33 -2.41 -10.95
N PRO A 238 6.26 -3.00 -10.36
CA PRO A 238 6.14 -4.45 -10.28
C PRO A 238 5.92 -5.06 -11.67
N GLU A 239 6.56 -6.20 -11.90
CA GLU A 239 6.38 -7.08 -13.05
C GLU A 239 5.70 -8.35 -12.58
N PHE A 240 4.53 -8.65 -13.15
CA PHE A 240 3.72 -9.81 -12.83
C PHE A 240 3.84 -10.84 -13.94
N GLU A 241 3.80 -12.13 -13.57
CA GLU A 241 3.77 -13.26 -14.51
C GLU A 241 2.49 -14.08 -14.36
N VAL A 242 1.89 -14.49 -15.48
CA VAL A 242 0.78 -15.44 -15.51
C VAL A 242 0.89 -16.31 -16.77
N LEU A 243 0.88 -17.64 -16.59
CA LEU A 243 0.95 -18.62 -17.68
C LEU A 243 2.14 -18.42 -18.65
N GLY A 244 3.27 -17.92 -18.17
CA GLY A 244 4.48 -17.66 -18.97
C GLY A 244 4.46 -16.33 -19.73
N GLU A 245 3.41 -15.52 -19.59
CA GLU A 245 3.38 -14.13 -20.06
C GLU A 245 3.64 -13.18 -18.89
N SER A 246 4.48 -12.17 -19.10
CA SER A 246 4.74 -11.12 -18.10
C SER A 246 4.22 -9.76 -18.55
N PHE A 247 3.84 -8.93 -17.57
CA PHE A 247 3.50 -7.54 -17.78
C PHE A 247 4.03 -6.68 -16.64
N ARG A 248 4.54 -5.48 -16.98
CA ARG A 248 5.16 -4.56 -16.04
C ARG A 248 4.36 -3.28 -15.88
N TYR A 249 4.16 -2.86 -14.64
CA TYR A 249 3.64 -1.54 -14.33
C TYR A 249 4.78 -0.51 -14.35
N ASN A 250 4.44 0.73 -14.70
CA ASN A 250 5.29 1.88 -14.47
C ASN A 250 4.38 3.03 -14.05
N HIS A 251 4.17 3.16 -12.74
CA HIS A 251 3.24 4.10 -12.15
C HIS A 251 3.97 5.08 -11.25
N GLN A 252 3.79 6.37 -11.51
CA GLN A 252 4.42 7.42 -10.72
C GLN A 252 3.37 8.06 -9.83
N VAL A 253 3.66 8.08 -8.52
CA VAL A 253 2.77 8.62 -7.51
C VAL A 253 3.49 9.74 -6.78
N GLN A 254 2.87 10.92 -6.78
CA GLN A 254 3.34 12.05 -6.01
C GLN A 254 2.72 12.01 -4.62
N VAL A 255 3.55 12.24 -3.59
CA VAL A 255 3.05 12.49 -2.23
C VAL A 255 2.33 13.83 -2.21
N VAL A 256 1.08 13.87 -1.77
CA VAL A 256 0.33 15.13 -1.77
C VAL A 256 0.65 15.90 -0.49
N ASN A 257 1.24 17.09 -0.63
CA ASN A 257 1.30 18.05 0.47
C ASN A 257 -0.09 18.69 0.61
N ALA A 258 -0.97 18.00 1.34
CA ALA A 258 -2.40 18.31 1.44
C ALA A 258 -2.64 19.79 1.78
N PRO A 259 -3.69 20.41 1.19
CA PRO A 259 -3.93 21.85 1.28
C PRO A 259 -4.24 22.35 2.69
#